data_AF-A0A388MG49-F1
#
_entry.id   AF-A0A388MG49-F1
#
_cell.length_a   1.000
_cell.length_b   1.000
_cell.length_c   1.000
_cell.angle_alpha   90.00
_cell.angle_beta   90.00
_cell.angle_gamma   90.00
#
_symmetry.space_group_name_H-M   'P 1'
#
loop_
_entity.id
_entity.type
_entity.pdbx_description
1 polymer ?
#
loop_
_entity_poly.entity_id
_entity_poly.type
_entity_poly.pdbx_seq_one_letter_code
_entity_poly.pdbx_strand_id
1 'polypeptide(L)'
;IRRGHQVYQQVCASCHSMSMLAYRDLTGVAYTEEEVKAMAEEIEVEDGPNDEGEMFTRPGKPSDYFPKPYANEQAARFANNGAYPPDLSLITKAS
;
A
#
# COMPACT_ATOMS: atom_id res chain seq x y z
N ILE A 1 -11.51 -11.27 -7.51
CA ILE A 1 -10.52 -10.53 -6.69
C ILE A 1 -9.75 -9.52 -7.56
N ARG A 2 -9.07 -9.94 -8.64
CA ARG A 2 -8.28 -9.06 -9.53
C ARG A 2 -8.92 -7.71 -9.89
N ARG A 3 -10.14 -7.71 -10.46
CA ARG A 3 -10.85 -6.45 -10.79
C ARG A 3 -11.13 -5.56 -9.57
N GLY A 4 -11.44 -6.17 -8.42
CA GLY A 4 -11.66 -5.43 -7.18
C GLY A 4 -10.38 -4.76 -6.67
N HIS A 5 -9.24 -5.44 -6.79
CA HIS A 5 -7.94 -4.86 -6.49
C HIS A 5 -7.60 -3.67 -7.41
N GLN A 6 -7.92 -3.76 -8.71
CA GLN A 6 -7.75 -2.63 -9.63
C GLN A 6 -8.61 -1.42 -9.24
N VAL A 7 -9.85 -1.63 -8.82
CA VAL A 7 -10.71 -0.56 -8.30
C VAL A 7 -10.12 0.05 -7.04
N TYR A 8 -9.60 -0.77 -6.11
CA TYR A 8 -8.89 -0.26 -4.94
C TYR A 8 -7.73 0.65 -5.34
N GLN A 9 -6.85 0.20 -6.23
CA GLN A 9 -5.69 0.97 -6.68
C GLN A 9 -6.09 2.29 -7.36
N GLN A 10 -7.13 2.28 -8.20
CA GLN A 10 -7.52 3.45 -9.01
C GLN A 10 -8.40 4.46 -8.27
N VAL A 11 -9.17 4.02 -7.28
CA VAL A 11 -10.21 4.85 -6.64
C VAL A 11 -9.97 5.03 -5.15
N CYS A 12 -9.55 3.98 -4.45
CA CYS A 12 -9.55 3.96 -2.99
C CYS A 12 -8.18 4.24 -2.39
N ALA A 13 -7.09 3.82 -3.04
CA ALA A 13 -5.73 3.84 -2.50
C ALA A 13 -5.21 5.26 -2.20
N SER A 14 -5.82 6.30 -2.79
CA SER A 14 -5.51 7.70 -2.52
C SER A 14 -5.99 8.21 -1.15
N CYS A 15 -6.99 7.54 -0.55
CA CYS A 15 -7.55 7.93 0.75
C CYS A 15 -7.51 6.80 1.78
N HIS A 16 -7.62 5.54 1.34
CA HIS A 16 -7.72 4.38 2.21
C HIS A 16 -6.47 3.51 2.17
N SER A 17 -5.89 3.23 3.34
CA SER A 17 -4.84 2.22 3.48
C SER A 17 -5.40 0.79 3.45
N MET A 18 -4.54 -0.15 3.08
CA MET A 18 -4.70 -1.59 3.35
C MET A 18 -3.38 -2.11 3.91
N SER A 19 -3.05 -1.64 5.11
CA SER A 19 -1.71 -1.76 5.70
C SER A 19 -1.31 -3.18 6.10
N MET A 20 -2.25 -4.13 6.15
CA MET A 20 -1.95 -5.53 6.50
C MET A 20 -1.67 -6.43 5.28
N LEU A 21 -1.82 -5.92 4.05
CA LEU A 21 -1.58 -6.67 2.82
C LEU A 21 -0.25 -6.29 2.19
N ALA A 22 0.55 -7.30 1.87
CA ALA A 22 1.75 -7.18 1.06
C ALA A 22 1.49 -7.59 -0.38
N TYR A 23 2.29 -7.08 -1.32
CA TYR A 23 2.17 -7.43 -2.74
C TYR A 23 2.21 -8.95 -2.96
N ARG A 24 3.07 -9.67 -2.23
CA ARG A 24 3.19 -11.13 -2.27
C ARG A 24 1.88 -11.86 -1.99
N ASP A 25 0.97 -11.29 -1.20
CA ASP A 25 -0.32 -11.91 -0.86
C ASP A 25 -1.27 -11.97 -2.07
N LEU A 26 -0.98 -11.25 -3.16
CA LEU A 26 -1.72 -11.30 -4.42
C LEU A 26 -1.31 -12.46 -5.34
N THR A 27 -0.13 -13.05 -5.12
CA THR A 27 0.46 -14.10 -5.97
C THR A 27 -0.37 -15.36 -5.92
N GLY A 28 -0.77 -15.89 -7.08
CA GLY A 28 -1.63 -17.08 -7.16
C GLY A 28 -3.08 -16.87 -6.71
N VAL A 29 -3.41 -15.69 -6.16
CA VAL A 29 -4.78 -15.31 -5.77
C VAL A 29 -5.46 -14.49 -6.86
N ALA A 30 -4.75 -13.48 -7.38
CA ALA A 30 -5.28 -12.57 -8.40
C ALA A 30 -4.29 -12.27 -9.54
N TYR A 31 -2.99 -12.49 -9.30
CA TYR A 31 -1.91 -12.15 -10.22
C TYR A 31 -0.83 -13.24 -10.22
N THR A 32 -0.07 -13.30 -11.30
CA THR A 32 1.15 -14.10 -11.41
C THR A 32 2.30 -13.47 -10.61
N GLU A 33 3.36 -14.21 -10.34
CA GLU A 33 4.52 -13.68 -9.61
C GLU A 33 5.20 -12.54 -10.40
N GLU A 34 5.27 -12.68 -11.72
CA GLU A 34 5.82 -11.66 -12.62
C GLU A 34 4.98 -10.37 -12.60
N GLU A 35 3.65 -10.49 -12.62
CA GLU A 35 2.75 -9.33 -12.50
C GLU A 35 2.86 -8.66 -11.13
N VAL A 36 2.95 -9.44 -10.05
CA VAL A 36 3.12 -8.89 -8.69
C VAL A 36 4.44 -8.15 -8.56
N LYS A 37 5.51 -8.73 -9.09
CA LYS A 37 6.83 -8.10 -9.10
C LYS A 37 6.80 -6.79 -9.88
N ALA A 38 6.22 -6.78 -11.07
CA ALA A 38 6.08 -5.55 -11.86
C ALA A 38 5.27 -4.47 -11.11
N MET A 39 4.14 -4.84 -10.50
CA MET A 39 3.33 -3.90 -9.70
C MET A 39 4.06 -3.36 -8.47
N ALA A 40 4.91 -4.17 -7.82
CA ALA A 40 5.69 -3.73 -6.67
C ALA A 40 6.81 -2.77 -7.09
N GLU A 41 7.45 -3.03 -8.24
CA GLU A 41 8.52 -2.18 -8.78
C GLU A 41 8.03 -0.80 -9.24
N GLU A 42 6.72 -0.62 -9.49
CA GLU A 42 6.10 0.67 -9.83
C GLU A 42 6.09 1.69 -8.68
N ILE A 43 6.27 1.24 -7.43
CA ILE A 43 6.29 2.13 -6.27
C ILE A 43 7.71 2.39 -5.77
N GLU A 44 7.92 3.58 -5.24
CA GLU A 44 9.13 3.91 -4.48
C GLU A 44 8.89 3.67 -2.99
N VAL A 45 9.82 2.93 -2.37
CA VAL A 45 9.78 2.59 -0.94
C VAL A 45 11.05 3.13 -0.28
N GLU A 46 10.87 3.85 0.82
CA GLU A 46 11.99 4.27 1.68
C GLU A 46 12.58 3.07 2.42
N ASP A 47 13.90 2.95 2.42
CA ASP A 47 14.67 1.88 3.06
C ASP A 47 15.99 2.46 3.63
N GLY A 48 16.71 1.67 4.42
CA GLY A 48 17.98 2.06 5.03
C GLY A 48 18.00 1.98 6.56
N PRO A 49 19.03 2.58 7.20
CA PRO A 49 20.07 3.44 6.61
C PRO A 49 21.11 2.69 5.76
N ASN A 50 21.74 3.40 4.83
CA ASN A 50 22.91 2.93 4.06
C ASN A 50 24.22 3.03 4.87
N ASP A 51 25.36 2.73 4.24
CA ASP A 51 26.69 2.76 4.88
C ASP A 51 27.13 4.16 5.37
N GLU A 52 26.49 5.22 4.87
CA GLU A 52 26.72 6.61 5.27
C GLU A 52 25.73 7.08 6.36
N GLY A 53 24.79 6.22 6.77
CA GLY A 53 23.76 6.52 7.75
C GLY A 53 22.53 7.21 7.16
N GLU A 54 22.39 7.26 5.83
CA GLU A 54 21.30 7.96 5.14
C GLU A 54 20.19 7.00 4.72
N MET A 55 18.94 7.45 4.82
CA MET A 55 17.79 6.75 4.24
C MET A 55 17.78 6.95 2.73
N PHE A 56 17.35 5.93 1.98
CA PHE A 56 17.28 5.99 0.52
C PHE A 56 15.95 5.43 0.01
N THR A 57 15.61 5.74 -1.25
CA THR A 57 14.45 5.15 -1.92
C THR A 57 14.89 4.05 -2.86
N ARG A 58 14.06 3.01 -2.98
CA ARG A 58 14.25 1.92 -3.94
C ARG A 58 12.92 1.53 -4.59
N PRO A 59 12.96 0.86 -5.75
CA PRO A 59 11.80 0.14 -6.25
C PRO A 59 11.26 -0.84 -5.19
N GLY A 60 9.94 -0.96 -5.13
CA GLY A 60 9.28 -1.90 -4.25
C GLY A 60 9.59 -3.35 -4.62
N LYS A 61 9.47 -4.23 -3.64
CA LYS A 61 9.61 -5.69 -3.78
C LYS A 61 8.31 -6.37 -3.34
N PRO A 62 8.03 -7.62 -3.78
CA PRO A 62 6.81 -8.31 -3.38
C PRO A 62 6.57 -8.42 -1.87
N SER A 63 7.61 -8.38 -1.04
CA SER A 63 7.46 -8.42 0.42
C SER A 63 7.01 -7.10 1.04
N ASP A 64 7.05 -5.98 0.30
CA ASP A 64 6.61 -4.69 0.82
C ASP A 64 5.07 -4.66 0.96
N TYR A 65 4.60 -3.90 1.94
CA TYR A 65 3.19 -3.65 2.16
C TYR A 65 2.65 -2.59 1.20
N PHE A 66 1.33 -2.57 0.99
CA PHE A 66 0.74 -1.49 0.19
C PHE A 66 1.02 -0.12 0.81
N PRO A 67 1.34 0.88 -0.04
CA PRO A 67 1.70 2.20 0.43
C PRO A 67 0.54 2.85 1.18
N LYS A 68 0.86 3.59 2.24
CA LYS A 68 -0.14 4.39 2.96
C LYS A 68 -0.34 5.71 2.23
N PRO A 69 -1.59 6.18 2.04
CA PRO A 69 -1.85 7.48 1.40
C PRO A 69 -1.38 8.68 2.24
N TYR A 70 -1.19 8.47 3.54
CA TYR A 70 -0.79 9.51 4.49
C TYR A 70 0.28 8.99 5.45
N ALA A 71 1.20 9.86 5.86
CA ALA A 71 2.26 9.52 6.81
C ALA A 71 1.73 9.18 8.22
N ASN A 72 0.62 9.81 8.63
CA ASN A 72 -0.01 9.62 9.94
C ASN A 72 -1.49 10.02 9.93
N GLU A 73 -2.19 9.74 11.04
CA GLU A 73 -3.61 10.04 11.21
C GLU A 73 -3.91 11.54 11.12
N GLN A 74 -3.05 12.41 11.66
CA GLN A 74 -3.26 13.85 11.64
C GLN A 74 -3.24 14.38 10.19
N ALA A 75 -2.31 13.92 9.36
CA ALA A 75 -2.25 14.24 7.94
C ALA A 75 -3.51 13.75 7.20
N ALA A 76 -3.97 12.54 7.50
CA ALA A 76 -5.19 11.97 6.93
C ALA A 76 -6.42 12.82 7.27
N ARG A 77 -6.58 13.20 8.55
CA ARG A 77 -7.69 14.06 9.00
C ARG A 77 -7.64 15.45 8.38
N PHE A 78 -6.46 16.05 8.31
CA PHE A 78 -6.28 17.36 7.69
C PHE A 78 -6.73 17.34 6.22
N ALA A 79 -6.31 16.33 5.45
CA ALA A 79 -6.69 16.18 4.05
C ALA A 79 -8.18 15.86 3.84
N ASN A 80 -8.88 15.34 4.85
CA ASN A 80 -10.27 14.87 4.75
C ASN A 80 -11.24 15.66 5.66
N ASN A 81 -11.01 16.96 5.86
CA ASN A 81 -11.89 17.86 6.63
C ASN A 81 -12.21 17.34 8.06
N GLY A 82 -11.22 16.76 8.73
CA GLY A 82 -11.31 16.22 10.08
C GLY A 82 -11.71 14.74 10.17
N ALA A 83 -12.26 14.16 9.10
CA ALA A 83 -12.59 12.73 9.05
C ALA A 83 -11.34 11.87 8.83
N TYR A 84 -11.30 10.68 9.44
CA TYR A 84 -10.21 9.73 9.24
C TYR A 84 -10.71 8.56 8.37
N PRO A 85 -10.21 8.39 7.13
CA PRO A 85 -10.54 7.22 6.32
C PRO A 85 -10.08 5.93 7.01
N PRO A 86 -10.97 4.96 7.26
CA PRO A 86 -10.58 3.71 7.90
C PRO A 86 -9.68 2.87 7.00
N ASP A 87 -8.80 2.09 7.63
CA ASP A 87 -8.03 1.04 6.94
C ASP A 87 -8.98 -0.08 6.47
N LEU A 88 -8.81 -0.51 5.22
CA LEU A 88 -9.72 -1.45 4.58
C LEU A 88 -9.31 -2.92 4.74
N SER A 89 -8.19 -3.22 5.42
CA SER A 89 -7.67 -4.60 5.52
C SER A 89 -8.68 -5.57 6.14
N LEU A 90 -9.49 -5.10 7.08
CA LEU A 90 -10.47 -5.92 7.82
C LEU A 90 -11.88 -5.31 7.82
N ILE A 91 -12.17 -4.34 6.95
CA ILE A 91 -13.42 -3.55 7.02
C ILE A 91 -14.68 -4.42 6.90
N THR A 92 -14.63 -5.51 6.14
CA THR A 92 -15.75 -6.44 5.99
C THR A 92 -16.00 -7.34 7.21
N LYS A 93 -15.09 -7.30 8.20
CA LYS A 93 -15.18 -8.04 9.47
C LYS A 93 -15.30 -7.10 10.68
N ALA A 94 -15.30 -5.79 10.48
CA ALA A 94 -15.24 -4.78 11.53
C ALA A 94 -16.62 -4.42 12.13
N SER A 95 -17.52 -5.41 12.18
CA SER A 95 -18.90 -5.30 12.66
C SER A 95 -19.05 -5.61 14.14
#